data_AF-A0A4Y3FZK7-F1
#
_entry.id   AF-A0A4Y3FZK7-F1
#
_cell.length_a   1.000
_cell.length_b   1.000
_cell.length_c   1.000
_cell.angle_alpha   90.00
_cell.angle_beta   90.00
_cell.angle_gamma   90.00
#
_symmetry.space_group_name_H-M   'P 1'
#
loop_
_entity.id
_entity.type
_entity.pdbx_description
1 polymer ?
#
loop_
_entity_poly.entity_id
_entity_poly.type
_entity_poly.pdbx_seq_one_letter_code
_entity_poly.pdbx_strand_id
1 'polypeptide(L)' 'MKIMIFGAGALGSTLRGYLSKYHEVILIGRKKHVSAINKRGLEITSLCGKHAFRNMK' A
#
# COMPACT_ATOMS: atom_id res chain seq x y z
N MET A 1 -1.60 -11.25 10.97
CA MET A 1 -3.07 -11.12 10.79
C MET A 1 -3.37 -10.80 9.33
N LYS A 2 -4.62 -11.00 8.87
CA LYS A 2 -5.08 -10.53 7.56
C LYS A 2 -5.86 -9.24 7.75
N ILE A 3 -5.44 -8.16 7.10
CA ILE A 3 -6.01 -6.83 7.27
C ILE A 3 -6.57 -6.36 5.92
N MET A 4 -7.82 -5.91 5.90
CA MET A 4 -8.44 -5.35 4.70
C MET A 4 -8.57 -3.84 4.85
N ILE A 5 -8.05 -3.09 3.89
CA ILE A 5 -8.17 -1.63 3.83
C ILE A 5 -9.07 -1.28 2.65
N PHE A 6 -10.21 -0.68 2.95
CA PHE A 6 -11.13 -0.18 1.93
C PHE A 6 -10.76 1.26 1.57
N GLY A 7 -10.25 1.46 0.35
CA GLY A 7 -9.84 2.74 -0.17
C GLY A 7 -8.33 2.84 -0.44
N ALA A 8 -7.93 2.60 -1.70
CA ALA A 8 -6.59 2.91 -2.21
C ALA A 8 -6.41 4.42 -2.41
N GLY A 9 -6.51 5.22 -1.36
CA GLY A 9 -6.20 6.66 -1.35
C GLY A 9 -4.82 6.92 -0.74
N ALA A 10 -4.50 8.18 -0.41
CA ALA A 10 -3.23 8.52 0.24
C ALA A 10 -3.03 7.77 1.56
N LEU A 11 -4.02 7.84 2.47
CA LEU A 11 -3.93 7.19 3.78
C LEU A 11 -3.96 5.66 3.66
N GLY A 12 -4.91 5.10 2.92
CA GLY A 12 -5.05 3.65 2.80
C GLY A 12 -3.84 2.99 2.13
N SER A 13 -3.23 3.65 1.13
CA SER A 13 -1.99 3.16 0.54
C SER A 13 -0.84 3.25 1.54
N THR A 14 -0.75 4.36 2.28
CA THR A 14 0.29 4.54 3.30
C THR A 14 0.23 3.47 4.37
N LEU A 15 -0.95 3.23 4.94
CA LEU A 15 -1.19 2.18 5.92
C LEU A 15 -0.88 0.79 5.34
N ARG A 16 -1.30 0.51 4.10
CA ARG A 16 -0.93 -0.74 3.42
C ARG A 16 0.59 -0.92 3.41
N GLY A 17 1.35 0.08 2.96
CA GLY A 17 2.80 0.00 2.87
C GLY A 17 3.44 -0.43 4.20
N TYR A 18 3.15 0.30 5.28
CA TYR A 18 3.74 0.02 6.58
C TYR A 18 3.26 -1.31 7.18
N LEU A 19 1.96 -1.62 7.10
CA LEU A 19 1.40 -2.85 7.67
C LEU A 19 1.81 -4.10 6.90
N SER A 20 2.03 -4.00 5.58
CA SER A 20 2.51 -5.11 4.75
C SER A 20 3.90 -5.63 5.13
N LYS A 21 4.65 -4.94 6.00
CA LYS A 21 5.92 -5.44 6.55
C LYS A 21 5.73 -6.60 7.53
N TYR A 22 4.59 -6.65 8.22
CA TYR A 22 4.36 -7.59 9.32
C TYR A 22 3.11 -8.45 9.11
N HIS A 23 2.19 -8.01 8.24
CA HIS A 23 0.87 -8.62 8.07
C HIS A 23 0.50 -8.70 6.59
N GLU A 24 -0.39 -9.64 6.25
CA GLU A 24 -0.97 -9.73 4.91
C GLU A 24 -2.05 -8.66 4.78
N VAL A 25 -1.90 -7.73 3.83
CA VAL A 25 -2.80 -6.58 3.69
C VAL A 25 -3.46 -6.59 2.32
N ILE A 26 -4.79 -6.63 2.31
CA ILE A 26 -5.61 -6.54 1.10
C ILE A 26 -6.10 -5.11 0.97
N LEU A 27 -5.71 -4.42 -0.10
CA LEU A 27 -6.15 -3.05 -0.39
C LEU A 27 -7.18 -3.04 -1.50
N ILE A 28 -8.38 -2.56 -1.18
CA ILE A 28 -9.49 -2.44 -2.14
C ILE A 28 -9.55 -1.00 -2.63
N GLY A 29 -9.70 -0.81 -3.95
CA GLY A 29 -9.82 0.51 -4.54
C GLY A 29 -10.07 0.45 -6.04
N ARG A 30 -9.98 1.61 -6.70
CA ARG A 30 -10.18 1.70 -8.15
C ARG A 30 -9.13 0.86 -8.89
N LYS A 31 -9.57 0.07 -9.89
CA LYS A 31 -8.73 -0.84 -10.67
C LYS A 31 -7.44 -0.20 -11.18
N LYS A 32 -7.51 1.02 -11.73
CA LYS A 32 -6.33 1.76 -12.22
C LYS A 32 -5.28 1.98 -11.12
N HIS A 33 -5.72 2.32 -9.92
CA HIS A 33 -4.82 2.63 -8.81
C HIS A 33 -4.21 1.35 -8.22
N VAL A 34 -5.05 0.36 -7.93
CA VAL A 34 -4.59 -0.94 -7.39
C VAL A 34 -3.67 -1.65 -8.38
N SER A 35 -3.98 -1.61 -9.69
CA SER A 35 -3.11 -2.20 -10.72
C SER A 35 -1.75 -1.51 -10.81
N ALA A 36 -1.70 -0.18 -10.68
CA ALA A 36 -0.43 0.55 -10.66
C ALA A 36 0.43 0.15 -9.45
N ILE A 37 -0.20 0.02 -8.27
CA ILE A 37 0.47 -0.43 -7.04
C ILE A 37 0.96 -1.88 -7.17
N ASN A 38 0.15 -2.77 -7.74
CA ASN A 38 0.55 -4.18 -7.92
C ASN A 38 1.69 -4.34 -8.94
N LYS A 39 1.73 -3.51 -10.00
CA LYS A 39 2.78 -3.59 -11.03
C LYS A 39 4.09 -2.96 -10.59
N ARG A 40 4.06 -1.86 -9.84
CA ARG A 40 5.26 -1.05 -9.54
C ARG A 40 5.64 -1.02 -8.06
N GLY A 41 4.80 -1.57 -7.19
CA GLY A 41 4.91 -1.35 -5.74
C GLY A 41 4.32 0.00 -5.34
N LEU A 42 4.62 0.42 -4.12
CA LEU A 42 4.17 1.69 -3.54
C LEU A 42 5.38 2.50 -3.09
N GLU A 43 5.47 3.74 -3.54
CA GLU A 43 6.44 4.72 -3.05
C GLU A 43 5.71 5.81 -2.28
N ILE A 44 6.24 6.16 -1.12
CA ILE A 44 5.70 7.15 -0.20
C ILE A 44 6.79 8.18 0.06
N THR A 45 6.50 9.43 -0.23
CA THR A 45 7.32 10.56 0.18
C THR A 45 6.56 11.35 1.22
N SER A 46 7.13 11.49 2.40
CA SER A 46 6.58 12.30 3.49
C SER A 46 7.68 13.14 4.13
N LEU A 47 7.32 13.97 5.11
CA LEU A 47 8.28 14.71 5.94
C LEU A 47 9.27 13.79 6.66
N CYS A 48 8.88 12.54 6.89
CA CYS A 48 9.71 11.52 7.53
C CYS A 48 10.64 10.78 6.56
N GLY A 49 10.71 11.23 5.29
CA GLY A 49 11.58 10.65 4.26
C GLY A 49 10.84 9.84 3.21
N LYS A 50 11.63 9.15 2.37
CA LYS A 50 11.14 8.36 1.24
C LYS A 50 11.16 6.88 1.59
N HIS A 51 10.03 6.22 1.38
CA HIS A 51 9.85 4.80 1.65
C HIS A 51 9.31 4.10 0.42
N ALA A 52 9.99 3.05 -0.03
CA ALA A 52 9.56 2.22 -1.14
C ALA A 52 9.18 0.83 -0.64
N PHE A 53 7.96 0.40 -0.94
CA PHE A 53 7.42 -0.91 -0.59
C PHE A 53 7.22 -1.73 -1.88
N ARG A 54 7.96 -2.82 -2.00
CA ARG A 54 7.91 -3.76 -3.13
C ARG A 54 7.57 -5.16 -2.60
N ASN A 55 7.01 -6.01 -3.46
CA ASN A 55 6.63 -7.39 -3.10
C ASN A 55 5.74 -7.50 -1.85
N MET A 56 4.79 -6.57 -1.70
CA MET A 56 3.81 -6.59 -0.61
C MET A 56 2.86 -7.78 -0.80
N LYS A 57 2.88 -8.74 0.12
CA LYS A 57 1.93 -9.86 0.16
C LYS A 57 0.59 -9.43 0.76
#